data_AF-A0A496VA41-F1
#
_entry.id   AF-A0A496VA41-F1
#
_cell.length_a   1.000
_cell.length_b   1.000
_cell.length_c   1.000
_cell.angle_alpha   90.00
_cell.angle_beta   90.00
_cell.angle_gamma   90.00
#
_symmetry.space_group_name_H-M   'P 1'
#
loop_
_entity.id
_entity.type
_entity.pdbx_description
1 polymer ?
#
loop_
_entity_poly.entity_id
_entity_poly.type
_entity_poly.pdbx_seq_one_letter_code
_entity_poly.pdbx_strand_id
1 'polypeptide(L)'
;MRQTIYIETSIPSFYYEDRSDAAAVARREWTRQWWDNNRDVYDLVSSTAVIDELKDGKYAKKDNCLSLLDDIPLLVIEPEVSKITKTYLKHKLMPNEPTGDALHLALASHYKCDFLLTWNCKHLANA
;
A
#
# COMPACT_ATOMS: atom_id res chain seq x y z
N MET A 1 -9.48 -13.78 15.92
CA MET A 1 -9.11 -13.55 14.51
C MET A 1 -7.97 -12.56 14.51
N ARG A 2 -6.99 -12.70 13.61
CA ARG A 2 -5.97 -11.68 13.41
C ARG A 2 -6.59 -10.52 12.65
N GLN A 3 -6.08 -9.32 12.86
CA GLN A 3 -6.53 -8.15 12.11
C GLN A 3 -5.92 -8.19 10.71
N THR A 4 -6.69 -7.79 9.70
CA THR A 4 -6.25 -7.76 8.31
C THR A 4 -5.64 -6.40 7.97
N ILE A 5 -4.46 -6.41 7.36
CA ILE A 5 -3.75 -5.20 6.96
C ILE A 5 -3.57 -5.19 5.45
N TYR A 6 -4.08 -4.13 4.81
CA TYR A 6 -3.78 -3.82 3.43
C TYR A 6 -2.43 -3.12 3.33
N ILE A 7 -1.48 -3.76 2.65
CA ILE A 7 -0.15 -3.23 2.37
C ILE A 7 -0.18 -2.40 1.09
N GLU A 8 0.04 -1.09 1.22
CA GLU A 8 0.14 -0.16 0.09
C GLU A 8 1.61 -0.04 -0.41
N THR A 9 1.79 0.40 -1.66
CA THR A 9 3.04 0.44 -2.43
C THR A 9 4.21 1.10 -1.72
N SER A 10 3.97 2.13 -0.92
CA SER A 10 5.03 2.81 -0.19
C SER A 10 5.75 1.89 0.82
N ILE A 11 5.10 0.85 1.34
CA ILE A 11 5.70 -0.07 2.33
C ILE A 11 6.84 -0.90 1.71
N PRO A 12 6.63 -1.73 0.67
CA PRO A 12 7.74 -2.43 0.03
C PRO A 12 8.78 -1.46 -0.56
N SER A 13 8.34 -0.28 -1.04
CA SER A 13 9.26 0.75 -1.54
C SER A 13 10.19 1.28 -0.44
N PHE A 14 9.67 1.64 0.74
CA PHE A 14 10.48 2.13 1.85
C PHE A 14 11.31 1.03 2.52
N TYR A 15 10.87 -0.23 2.48
CA TYR A 15 11.66 -1.36 2.98
C TYR A 15 13.02 -1.48 2.27
N TYR A 16 13.05 -1.21 0.96
CA TYR A 16 14.25 -1.26 0.12
C TYR A 16 14.85 0.10 -0.26
N GLU A 17 14.35 1.19 0.34
CA GLU A 17 14.87 2.55 0.16
C GLU A 17 16.39 2.61 0.41
N ASP A 18 17.10 3.35 -0.44
CA ASP A 18 18.56 3.46 -0.38
C ASP A 18 19.07 4.90 -0.29
N ARG A 19 18.16 5.89 -0.35
CA ARG A 19 18.49 7.28 -0.02
C ARG A 19 19.03 7.39 1.40
N SER A 20 20.03 8.25 1.55
CA SER A 20 20.76 8.48 2.79
C SER A 20 20.27 9.69 3.58
N ASP A 21 19.26 10.42 3.09
CA ASP A 21 18.67 11.51 3.85
C ASP A 21 17.96 10.98 5.10
N ALA A 22 18.01 11.75 6.19
CA ALA A 22 17.54 11.29 7.50
C ALA A 22 16.07 10.83 7.49
N ALA A 23 15.21 11.47 6.69
CA ALA A 23 13.80 11.12 6.61
C ALA A 23 13.58 9.80 5.86
N ALA A 24 14.30 9.56 4.75
CA ALA A 24 14.28 8.29 4.03
C ALA A 24 14.82 7.14 4.90
N VAL A 25 15.94 7.36 5.59
CA VAL A 25 16.53 6.39 6.52
C VAL A 25 15.54 6.06 7.64
N ALA A 26 14.94 7.05 8.30
CA ALA A 26 13.98 6.82 9.37
C ALA A 26 12.77 5.99 8.91
N ARG A 27 12.16 6.33 7.77
CA ARG A 27 11.04 5.57 7.22
C ARG A 27 11.43 4.15 6.86
N ARG A 28 12.61 3.93 6.29
CA ARG A 28 13.12 2.59 6.00
C ARG A 28 13.27 1.76 7.27
N GLU A 29 13.95 2.29 8.28
CA GLU A 29 14.20 1.55 9.52
C GLU A 29 12.88 1.24 10.25
N TRP A 30 11.93 2.18 10.30
CA TRP A 30 10.60 1.91 10.85
C TRP A 30 9.81 0.88 10.05
N THR A 31 9.90 0.93 8.72
CA THR A 31 9.25 -0.06 7.85
C THR A 31 9.81 -1.45 8.09
N ARG A 32 11.14 -1.60 8.15
CA ARG A 32 11.81 -2.87 8.47
C ARG A 32 11.48 -3.35 9.86
N GLN A 33 11.53 -2.47 10.85
CA GLN A 33 11.19 -2.82 12.23
C GLN A 33 9.76 -3.36 12.33
N TRP A 34 8.80 -2.70 11.68
CA TRP A 34 7.42 -3.18 11.64
C TRP A 34 7.32 -4.52 10.90
N TRP A 35 7.87 -4.57 9.68
CA TRP A 35 7.80 -5.73 8.80
C TRP A 35 8.43 -6.97 9.43
N ASP A 36 9.62 -6.85 10.02
CA ASP A 36 10.41 -7.98 10.50
C ASP A 36 9.95 -8.49 11.86
N ASN A 37 9.37 -7.63 12.70
CA ASN A 37 9.03 -7.98 14.07
C ASN A 37 7.52 -8.10 14.34
N ASN A 38 6.66 -7.54 13.48
CA ASN A 38 5.23 -7.40 13.78
C ASN A 38 4.32 -8.01 12.72
N ARG A 39 4.77 -8.25 11.49
CA ARG A 39 3.86 -8.71 10.42
C ARG A 39 3.14 -10.03 10.74
N ASP A 40 3.82 -10.93 11.45
CA ASP A 40 3.36 -12.31 11.65
C ASP A 40 2.14 -12.43 12.58
N VAL A 41 1.75 -11.35 13.27
CA VAL A 41 0.53 -11.31 14.09
C VAL A 41 -0.70 -10.81 13.33
N TYR A 42 -0.55 -10.40 12.07
CA TYR A 42 -1.61 -9.89 11.20
C TYR A 42 -1.84 -10.80 10.01
N ASP A 43 -3.01 -10.68 9.40
CA ASP A 43 -3.29 -11.25 8.09
C ASP A 43 -2.98 -10.17 7.03
N LEU A 44 -1.85 -10.32 6.34
CA LEU A 44 -1.44 -9.35 5.32
C LEU A 44 -2.13 -9.62 4.00
N VAL A 45 -2.58 -8.55 3.35
CA VAL A 45 -3.10 -8.57 1.98
C VAL A 45 -2.56 -7.38 1.21
N SER A 46 -2.48 -7.50 -0.12
CA SER A 46 -2.15 -6.40 -1.01
C SER A 46 -3.06 -6.46 -2.25
N SER A 47 -2.69 -5.85 -3.38
CA SER A 47 -3.49 -5.94 -4.60
C SER A 47 -2.65 -5.85 -5.86
N THR A 48 -3.27 -6.16 -7.01
CA THR A 48 -2.66 -5.94 -8.31
C THR A 48 -2.31 -4.47 -8.56
N ALA A 49 -3.03 -3.51 -7.96
CA ALA A 49 -2.69 -2.09 -8.07
C ALA A 49 -1.30 -1.79 -7.50
N VAL A 50 -0.95 -2.39 -6.35
CA VAL A 50 0.39 -2.25 -5.76
C VAL A 50 1.45 -2.84 -6.67
N ILE A 51 1.19 -4.03 -7.24
CA ILE A 51 2.11 -4.67 -8.17
C ILE A 51 2.34 -3.80 -9.41
N ASP A 52 1.29 -3.21 -9.97
CA ASP A 52 1.37 -2.35 -11.14
C ASP A 52 2.15 -1.05 -10.85
N GLU A 53 1.93 -0.42 -9.70
CA GLU A 53 2.68 0.77 -9.29
C GLU A 53 4.17 0.47 -9.04
N LEU A 54 4.49 -0.64 -8.38
CA LEU A 54 5.87 -1.10 -8.24
C LEU A 54 6.50 -1.37 -9.61
N LYS A 55 5.72 -1.89 -10.56
CA LYS A 55 6.20 -2.14 -11.92
C LYS A 55 6.45 -0.88 -12.73
N ASP A 56 5.63 0.14 -12.57
CA ASP A 56 5.77 1.41 -13.27
C ASP A 56 6.87 2.29 -12.66
N GLY A 57 7.22 2.04 -11.39
CA GLY A 57 8.34 2.69 -10.71
C GLY A 57 9.70 2.47 -11.40
N LYS A 58 10.46 3.57 -11.55
CA LYS A 58 11.82 3.56 -12.13
C LYS A 58 12.88 3.61 -11.02
N TYR A 59 13.19 2.44 -10.43
CA TYR A 59 14.25 2.33 -9.42
C TYR A 59 14.85 0.92 -9.41
N ALA A 60 16.13 0.82 -9.01
CA ALA A 60 16.92 -0.42 -9.12
C ALA A 60 16.42 -1.57 -8.22
N LYS A 61 15.63 -1.26 -7.19
CA LYS A 61 15.19 -2.21 -6.15
C LYS A 61 13.82 -2.84 -6.42
N LYS A 62 13.22 -2.56 -7.57
CA LYS A 62 11.86 -3.02 -7.94
C LYS A 62 11.65 -4.51 -7.75
N ASP A 63 12.60 -5.34 -8.20
CA ASP A 63 12.48 -6.79 -8.09
C ASP A 63 12.48 -7.25 -6.63
N ASN A 64 13.25 -6.59 -5.77
CA ASN A 64 13.23 -6.87 -4.33
C ASN A 64 11.87 -6.47 -3.71
N CYS A 65 11.31 -5.33 -4.11
CA CYS A 65 10.00 -4.88 -3.64
C CYS A 65 8.89 -5.87 -4.04
N LEU A 66 8.92 -6.36 -5.28
CA LEU A 66 7.97 -7.37 -5.76
C LEU A 66 8.14 -8.68 -5.00
N SER A 67 9.38 -9.15 -4.83
CA SER A 67 9.68 -10.39 -4.10
C SER A 67 9.23 -10.34 -2.62
N LEU A 68 9.19 -9.15 -2.01
CA LEU A 68 8.68 -8.97 -0.65
C LEU A 68 7.18 -9.30 -0.52
N LEU A 69 6.44 -9.23 -1.63
CA LEU A 69 5.01 -9.46 -1.70
C LEU A 69 4.64 -10.85 -2.22
N ASP A 70 5.61 -11.71 -2.57
CA ASP A 70 5.36 -13.01 -3.23
C ASP A 70 4.42 -13.92 -2.43
N ASP A 71 4.55 -13.92 -1.10
CA ASP A 71 3.73 -14.74 -0.20
C ASP A 71 2.47 -14.01 0.31
N ILE A 72 2.19 -12.80 -0.18
CA ILE A 72 1.05 -11.98 0.28
C ILE A 72 -0.14 -12.14 -0.66
N PRO A 73 -1.32 -12.58 -0.17
CA PRO A 73 -2.54 -12.64 -0.96
C PRO A 73 -2.89 -11.30 -1.61
N LEU A 74 -3.20 -11.34 -2.91
CA LEU A 74 -3.60 -10.17 -3.69
C LEU A 74 -5.13 -10.11 -3.80
N LEU A 75 -5.70 -9.00 -3.33
CA LEU A 75 -7.10 -8.67 -3.50
C LEU A 75 -7.39 -8.33 -4.96
N VAL A 76 -8.53 -8.80 -5.44
CA VAL A 76 -8.97 -8.61 -6.83
C VAL A 76 -9.67 -7.26 -6.97
N ILE A 77 -9.44 -6.57 -8.09
CA ILE A 77 -10.17 -5.34 -8.40
C ILE A 77 -11.52 -5.72 -9.00
N GLU A 78 -12.52 -5.92 -8.15
CA GLU A 78 -13.89 -6.22 -8.59
C GLU A 78 -14.62 -4.99 -9.17
N PRO A 79 -15.70 -5.19 -9.95
CA PRO A 79 -16.52 -4.09 -10.45
C PRO A 79 -17.03 -3.14 -9.36
N GLU A 80 -17.35 -3.67 -8.17
CA GLU A 80 -17.79 -2.86 -7.04
C GLU A 80 -16.65 -1.99 -6.47
N VAL A 81 -15.41 -2.48 -6.45
CA VAL A 81 -14.23 -1.67 -6.09
C VAL A 81 -14.13 -0.48 -7.04
N SER A 82 -14.25 -0.72 -8.35
CA SER A 82 -14.22 0.35 -9.36
C SER A 82 -15.33 1.39 -9.16
N LYS A 83 -16.52 0.96 -8.72
CA LYS A 83 -17.64 1.85 -8.42
C LYS A 83 -17.41 2.67 -7.14
N ILE A 84 -16.80 2.07 -6.12
CA ILE A 84 -16.39 2.77 -4.89
C ILE A 84 -15.33 3.83 -5.24
N THR A 85 -14.29 3.47 -5.99
CA THR A 85 -13.26 4.42 -6.45
C THR A 85 -13.87 5.63 -7.18
N LYS A 86 -14.78 5.38 -8.15
CA LYS A 86 -15.52 6.45 -8.85
C LYS A 86 -16.32 7.34 -7.89
N THR A 87 -16.91 6.75 -6.86
CA THR A 87 -17.64 7.48 -5.82
C THR A 87 -16.69 8.41 -5.05
N TYR A 88 -15.53 7.91 -4.61
CA TYR A 88 -14.54 8.72 -3.90
C TYR A 88 -14.08 9.93 -4.70
N LEU A 89 -13.78 9.74 -5.99
CA LEU A 89 -13.36 10.82 -6.89
C LEU A 89 -14.49 11.83 -7.13
N LYS A 90 -15.71 11.33 -7.40
CA LYS A 90 -16.90 12.18 -7.61
C LYS A 90 -17.16 13.10 -6.42
N HIS A 91 -16.99 12.58 -5.21
CA HIS A 91 -17.22 13.32 -3.97
C HIS A 91 -15.97 14.06 -3.46
N LYS A 92 -14.88 14.08 -4.24
CA LYS A 92 -13.63 14.77 -3.91
C LYS A 92 -13.04 14.34 -2.55
N LEU A 93 -13.24 13.07 -2.18
CA LEU A 93 -12.66 12.48 -0.98
C LEU A 93 -11.15 12.23 -1.13
N MET A 94 -10.68 12.17 -2.38
CA MET A 94 -9.28 12.01 -2.76
C MET A 94 -8.94 12.96 -3.93
N PRO A 95 -7.65 13.27 -4.15
CA PRO A 95 -7.21 13.97 -5.36
C PRO A 95 -7.75 13.30 -6.62
N ASN A 96 -7.96 14.09 -7.67
CA ASN A 96 -8.64 13.64 -8.88
C ASN A 96 -7.71 12.82 -9.80
N GLU A 97 -7.10 11.77 -9.26
CA GLU A 97 -6.28 10.78 -9.96
C GLU A 97 -6.96 9.40 -9.78
N PRO A 98 -7.57 8.82 -10.84
CA PRO A 98 -8.37 7.61 -10.72
C PRO A 98 -7.56 6.33 -10.46
N THR A 99 -6.27 6.38 -10.75
CA THR A 99 -5.27 5.34 -10.43
C THR A 99 -4.43 5.84 -9.26
N GLY A 100 -4.29 5.02 -8.22
CA GLY A 100 -3.55 5.37 -7.00
C GLY A 100 -4.43 5.36 -5.76
N ASP A 101 -4.34 6.41 -4.94
CA ASP A 101 -4.84 6.44 -3.56
C ASP A 101 -6.32 6.05 -3.39
N ALA A 102 -7.20 6.55 -4.26
CA ALA A 102 -8.62 6.23 -4.21
C ALA A 102 -8.89 4.73 -4.41
N LEU A 103 -8.09 4.06 -5.24
CA LEU A 103 -8.20 2.62 -5.48
C LEU A 103 -7.70 1.81 -4.29
N HIS A 104 -6.56 2.18 -3.68
CA HIS A 104 -6.08 1.52 -2.46
C HIS A 104 -7.11 1.62 -1.32
N LEU A 105 -7.68 2.81 -1.12
CA LEU A 105 -8.71 3.00 -0.11
C LEU A 105 -9.98 2.19 -0.43
N ALA A 106 -10.38 2.13 -1.70
CA ALA A 106 -11.57 1.38 -2.12
C ALA A 106 -11.38 -0.12 -1.90
N LEU A 107 -10.21 -0.67 -2.21
CA LEU A 107 -9.86 -2.06 -1.96
C LEU A 107 -9.90 -2.39 -0.47
N ALA A 108 -9.19 -1.60 0.35
CA ALA A 108 -9.15 -1.80 1.80
C ALA A 108 -10.57 -1.74 2.41
N SER A 109 -11.39 -0.79 1.94
CA SER A 109 -12.78 -0.62 2.42
C SER A 109 -13.70 -1.76 1.97
N HIS A 110 -13.63 -2.16 0.69
CA HIS A 110 -14.48 -3.20 0.11
C HIS A 110 -14.23 -4.56 0.76
N TYR A 111 -12.95 -4.91 0.94
CA TYR A 111 -12.53 -6.16 1.57
C TYR A 111 -12.50 -6.09 3.10
N LYS A 112 -12.92 -4.97 3.71
CA LYS A 112 -13.03 -4.78 5.16
C LYS A 112 -11.70 -5.03 5.90
N CYS A 113 -10.60 -4.55 5.31
CA CYS A 113 -9.31 -4.55 6.01
C CYS A 113 -9.43 -3.69 7.27
N ASP A 114 -8.88 -4.17 8.39
CA ASP A 114 -8.87 -3.41 9.66
C ASP A 114 -7.96 -2.18 9.56
N PHE A 115 -6.87 -2.30 8.80
CA PHE A 115 -5.93 -1.21 8.58
C PHE A 115 -5.46 -1.12 7.12
N LEU A 116 -5.13 0.09 6.71
CA LEU A 116 -4.34 0.38 5.51
C LEU A 116 -2.98 0.90 5.99
N LEU A 117 -1.90 0.19 5.67
CA LEU A 117 -0.54 0.57 6.05
C LEU A 117 0.15 1.31 4.90
N THR A 118 0.55 2.56 5.14
CA THR A 118 1.11 3.45 4.11
C THR A 118 1.99 4.55 4.72
N TRP A 119 2.97 5.03 3.94
CA TRP A 119 3.69 6.28 4.14
C TRP A 119 3.14 7.44 3.30
N ASN A 120 2.06 7.25 2.53
CA ASN A 120 1.36 8.36 1.87
C ASN A 120 0.55 9.18 2.90
N CYS A 121 1.28 9.97 3.68
CA CYS A 121 0.73 10.90 4.66
C CYS A 121 0.10 12.15 4.03
N LYS A 122 0.13 12.26 2.70
CA LYS A 122 -0.44 13.40 1.98
C LYS A 122 -1.91 13.17 1.65
N HIS A 123 -2.26 11.93 1.29
CA HIS A 123 -3.56 11.59 0.72
C HIS A 123 -4.28 10.47 1.46
N LEU A 124 -3.56 9.51 2.06
CA LEU A 124 -4.17 8.37 2.75
C LEU A 124 -4.11 8.49 4.28
N ALA A 125 -2.94 8.81 4.82
CA ALA A 125 -2.71 8.91 6.26
C ALA A 125 -2.45 10.36 6.69
N ASN A 126 -3.39 11.27 6.39
CA ASN A 126 -3.24 12.72 6.53
C ASN A 126 -4.05 13.34 7.69
N ALA A 127 -4.36 12.55 8.72
CA ALA A 127 -5.12 12.98 9.90
C ALA A 127 -4.30 13.89 10.84
#